data_AF-A0A942DVR7-F1
#
_entry.id   AF-A0A942DVR7-F1
#
_cell.length_a   1.000
_cell.length_b   1.000
_cell.length_c   1.000
_cell.angle_alpha   90.00
_cell.angle_beta   90.00
_cell.angle_gamma   90.00
#
_symmetry.space_group_name_H-M   'P 1'
#
loop_
_entity.id
_entity.type
_entity.pdbx_description
1 polymer ?
#
loop_
_entity_poly.entity_id
_entity_poly.type
_entity_poly.pdbx_seq_one_letter_code
_entity_poly.pdbx_strand_id
1 'polypeptide(L)'
;MEAVTASTEIVVLACSVVLLLVQVVLQAVSTYDLGPKYLLGPRDERRQSPNLIAGRLERALRNLLETYPAFVALALALVVTGDTGGIGAAGAWVWLAARVVYLVLYAAGVPVLRTLTWLVSVAGLLMMLFRLIA
;
A
#
# COMPACT_ATOMS: atom_id res chain seq x y z
N MET A 1 -24.97 8.43 8.19
CA MET A 1 -23.51 8.50 8.44
C MET A 1 -22.97 7.17 8.94
N GLU A 2 -23.60 6.52 9.93
CA GLU A 2 -23.08 5.26 10.50
C GLU A 2 -22.96 4.08 9.51
N ALA A 3 -23.88 3.97 8.55
CA ALA A 3 -23.81 2.93 7.51
C ALA A 3 -22.62 3.12 6.55
N VAL A 4 -22.19 4.37 6.32
CA VAL A 4 -21.04 4.69 5.45
C VAL A 4 -19.73 4.29 6.11
N THR A 5 -19.58 4.59 7.41
CA THR A 5 -18.43 4.17 8.21
C THR A 5 -18.33 2.66 8.39
N ALA A 6 -19.44 1.92 8.23
CA ALA A 6 -19.48 0.46 8.31
C ALA A 6 -19.23 -0.26 6.96
N SER A 7 -19.14 0.48 5.84
CA SER A 7 -18.87 -0.15 4.55
C SER A 7 -17.49 -0.80 4.52
N THR A 8 -17.41 -1.97 3.89
CA THR A 8 -16.16 -2.75 3.79
C THR A 8 -15.05 -1.91 3.15
N GLU A 9 -15.37 -1.12 2.15
CA GLU A 9 -14.45 -0.26 1.43
C GLU A 9 -13.81 0.79 2.35
N ILE A 10 -14.57 1.41 3.26
CA ILE A 10 -14.04 2.36 4.25
C ILE A 10 -13.19 1.65 5.30
N VAL A 11 -13.60 0.45 5.75
CA VAL A 11 -12.80 -0.35 6.69
C VAL A 11 -11.45 -0.72 6.07
N VAL A 12 -11.44 -1.22 4.84
CA VAL A 12 -10.21 -1.57 4.14
C VAL A 12 -9.38 -0.33 3.83
N LEU A 13 -10.01 0.80 3.50
CA LEU A 13 -9.32 2.08 3.36
C LEU A 13 -8.60 2.48 4.65
N ALA A 14 -9.26 2.40 5.81
CA ALA A 14 -8.64 2.67 7.10
C ALA A 14 -7.45 1.73 7.37
N CYS A 15 -7.62 0.41 7.15
CA CYS A 15 -6.52 -0.56 7.29
C CYS A 15 -5.36 -0.28 6.32
N SER A 16 -5.65 0.21 5.10
CA SER A 16 -4.62 0.57 4.12
C SER A 16 -3.79 1.77 4.56
N VAL A 17 -4.39 2.74 5.27
CA VAL A 17 -3.66 3.87 5.85
C VAL A 17 -2.70 3.38 6.93
N VAL A 18 -3.13 2.42 7.77
CA VAL A 18 -2.24 1.77 8.73
C VAL A 18 -1.08 1.09 8.02
N LEU A 19 -1.33 0.35 6.92
CA LEU A 19 -0.26 -0.28 6.13
C LEU A 19 0.71 0.76 5.55
N LEU A 20 0.21 1.88 5.03
CA LEU A 20 1.05 2.97 4.52
C LEU A 20 1.96 3.53 5.63
N LEU A 21 1.40 3.85 6.81
CA LEU A 21 2.16 4.36 7.94
C LEU A 21 3.21 3.36 8.42
N VAL A 22 2.86 2.07 8.47
CA VAL A 22 3.82 1.00 8.79
C VAL A 22 4.96 0.99 7.79
N GLN A 23 4.70 1.07 6.48
CA GLN A 23 5.78 1.10 5.48
C GLN A 23 6.66 2.35 5.57
N VAL A 24 6.08 3.52 5.84
CA VAL A 24 6.83 4.76 6.08
C VAL A 24 7.74 4.62 7.29
N VAL A 25 7.22 4.11 8.42
CA VAL A 25 8.02 3.90 9.63
C VAL A 25 9.11 2.86 9.39
N LEU A 26 8.80 1.71 8.78
CA LEU A 26 9.78 0.67 8.46
C LEU A 26 10.90 1.20 7.56
N GLN A 27 10.57 1.98 6.53
CA GLN A 27 11.57 2.59 5.66
C GLN A 27 12.44 3.59 6.44
N ALA A 28 11.83 4.48 7.24
CA ALA A 28 12.57 5.47 8.00
C ALA A 28 13.54 4.82 9.01
N VAL A 29 13.07 3.88 9.82
CA VAL A 29 13.89 3.22 10.84
C VAL A 29 14.98 2.33 10.24
N SER A 30 14.78 1.80 9.03
CA SER A 30 15.78 0.97 8.36
C SER A 30 17.03 1.75 7.91
N THR A 31 16.94 3.08 7.81
CA THR A 31 18.04 3.99 7.41
C THR A 31 18.86 4.54 8.59
N TYR A 32 18.78 3.89 9.76
CA TYR A 32 19.47 4.29 10.99
C TYR A 32 21.00 4.47 10.83
N ASP A 33 21.59 3.75 9.88
CA ASP A 33 23.02 3.75 9.54
C ASP A 33 23.50 5.04 8.88
N LEU A 34 22.60 5.94 8.46
CA LEU A 34 22.96 7.26 7.94
C LEU A 34 23.37 8.26 9.04
N GLY A 35 23.09 7.92 10.30
CA GLY A 35 23.46 8.69 11.48
C GLY A 35 22.50 9.86 11.79
N PRO A 36 22.41 10.26 13.07
CA PRO A 36 21.39 11.21 13.54
C PRO A 36 21.55 12.61 12.94
N LYS A 37 22.78 13.07 12.71
CA LYS A 37 23.05 14.39 12.10
C LYS A 37 22.41 14.52 10.71
N TYR A 38 22.45 13.45 9.93
CA TYR A 38 21.84 13.42 8.61
C TYR A 38 20.32 13.24 8.71
N LEU A 39 19.85 12.28 9.51
CA LEU A 39 18.43 11.95 9.62
C LEU A 39 17.57 13.09 10.20
N LEU A 40 18.12 13.88 11.12
CA LEU A 40 17.46 15.04 11.73
C LEU A 40 17.75 16.36 10.98
N GLY A 41 18.65 16.32 9.99
CA GLY A 41 19.00 17.48 9.17
C GLY A 41 18.12 17.62 7.92
N PRO A 42 18.43 18.60 7.06
CA PRO A 42 17.68 18.88 5.82
C PRO A 42 17.75 17.77 4.75
N ARG A 43 18.71 16.83 4.85
CA ARG A 43 18.93 15.71 3.91
C ARG A 43 19.21 16.16 2.46
N ASP A 44 19.81 17.34 2.28
CA ASP A 44 20.17 17.86 0.94
C ASP A 44 21.24 17.02 0.25
N GLU A 45 22.16 16.44 1.03
CA GLU A 45 23.15 15.49 0.54
C GLU A 45 22.45 14.16 0.18
N ARG A 46 22.59 13.65 -1.06
CA ARG A 46 21.97 12.36 -1.44
C ARG A 46 22.73 11.16 -0.86
N ARG A 47 22.65 10.93 0.45
CA ARG A 47 23.23 9.74 1.09
C ARG A 47 22.33 8.52 0.89
N GLN A 48 22.94 7.39 0.56
CA GLN A 48 22.25 6.10 0.47
C GLN A 48 22.71 5.21 1.62
N SER A 49 21.74 4.54 2.25
CA SER A 49 22.00 3.58 3.31
C SER A 49 22.65 2.33 2.72
N PRO A 50 23.81 1.86 3.23
CA PRO A 50 24.38 0.58 2.84
C PRO A 50 23.51 -0.62 3.25
N ASN A 51 22.52 -0.43 4.13
CA ASN A 51 21.56 -1.47 4.48
C ASN A 51 20.69 -1.88 3.28
N LEU A 52 20.86 -3.13 2.83
CA LEU A 52 20.10 -3.69 1.72
C LEU A 52 18.58 -3.68 1.97
N ILE A 53 18.16 -3.86 3.23
CA ILE A 53 16.74 -3.85 3.61
C ILE A 53 16.17 -2.45 3.44
N ALA A 54 16.94 -1.40 3.74
CA ALA A 54 16.47 -0.02 3.59
C ALA A 54 16.11 0.32 2.15
N GLY A 55 16.97 -0.03 1.20
CA GLY A 55 16.68 0.14 -0.23
C GLY A 55 15.50 -0.73 -0.70
N ARG A 56 15.30 -1.91 -0.13
CA ARG A 56 14.15 -2.78 -0.44
C ARG A 56 12.84 -2.18 0.05
N LEU A 57 12.78 -1.72 1.29
CA LEU A 57 11.60 -1.08 1.89
C LEU A 57 11.26 0.23 1.19
N GLU A 58 12.26 1.01 0.79
CA GLU A 58 12.06 2.24 0.01
C GLU A 58 11.41 1.97 -1.35
N ARG A 59 11.85 0.92 -2.07
CA ARG A 59 11.21 0.51 -3.33
C ARG A 59 9.81 -0.08 -3.12
N ALA A 60 9.59 -0.82 -2.03
CA ALA A 60 8.27 -1.33 -1.68
C ALA A 60 7.27 -0.18 -1.40
N LEU A 61 7.69 0.82 -0.62
CA LEU A 61 6.90 2.01 -0.33
C LEU A 61 6.57 2.81 -1.60
N ARG A 62 7.57 3.07 -2.46
CA ARG A 62 7.33 3.72 -3.76
C ARG A 62 6.31 2.95 -4.60
N ASN A 63 6.42 1.62 -4.65
CA ASN A 63 5.48 0.80 -5.40
C ASN A 63 4.06 0.81 -4.84
N LEU A 64 3.89 0.90 -3.51
CA LEU A 64 2.58 1.15 -2.92
C LEU A 64 2.02 2.49 -3.43
N LEU A 65 2.80 3.56 -3.32
CA LEU A 65 2.40 4.92 -3.67
C LEU A 65 2.04 5.11 -5.15
N GLU A 66 2.61 4.32 -6.07
CA GLU A 66 2.23 4.33 -7.50
C GLU A 66 0.76 3.94 -7.74
N THR A 67 0.20 3.08 -6.88
CA THR A 67 -1.16 2.53 -7.06
C THR A 67 -2.12 2.95 -5.96
N TYR A 68 -1.61 3.49 -4.85
CA TYR A 68 -2.40 3.89 -3.71
C TYR A 68 -3.47 4.95 -4.04
N PRO A 69 -3.17 6.00 -4.84
CA PRO A 69 -4.19 6.95 -5.26
C PRO A 69 -5.36 6.30 -5.99
N ALA A 70 -5.09 5.29 -6.83
CA ALA A 70 -6.14 4.56 -7.54
C ALA A 70 -7.02 3.75 -6.56
N PHE A 71 -6.41 3.07 -5.60
CA PHE A 71 -7.15 2.36 -4.55
C PHE A 71 -8.04 3.31 -3.73
N VAL A 72 -7.49 4.43 -3.27
CA VAL A 72 -8.23 5.44 -2.50
C VAL A 72 -9.41 5.98 -3.32
N ALA A 73 -9.18 6.34 -4.58
CA ALA A 73 -10.22 6.84 -5.47
C ALA A 73 -11.34 5.82 -5.68
N LEU A 74 -11.01 4.54 -5.92
CA LEU A 74 -11.99 3.48 -6.11
C LEU A 74 -12.78 3.19 -4.83
N ALA A 75 -12.12 3.10 -3.68
CA ALA A 75 -12.79 2.86 -2.40
C ALA A 75 -13.80 3.98 -2.08
N LEU A 76 -13.40 5.24 -2.27
CA LEU A 76 -14.28 6.38 -2.05
C LEU A 76 -15.38 6.48 -3.10
N ALA A 77 -15.08 6.21 -4.37
CA ALA A 77 -16.07 6.23 -5.45
C ALA A 77 -17.20 5.23 -5.20
N LEU A 78 -16.87 3.97 -4.87
CA LEU A 78 -17.87 2.94 -4.55
C LEU A 78 -18.79 3.36 -3.39
N VAL A 79 -18.24 4.06 -2.39
CA VAL A 79 -19.02 4.55 -1.24
C VAL A 79 -19.93 5.71 -1.64
N VAL A 80 -19.42 6.66 -2.44
CA VAL A 80 -20.17 7.85 -2.86
C VAL A 80 -21.25 7.51 -3.88
N THR A 81 -21.04 6.52 -4.75
CA THR A 81 -22.07 6.06 -5.71
C THR A 81 -23.08 5.10 -5.07
N GLY A 82 -22.85 4.64 -3.84
CA GLY A 82 -23.70 3.65 -3.17
C GLY A 82 -23.46 2.21 -3.63
N ASP A 83 -22.38 1.95 -4.38
CA ASP A 83 -22.04 0.65 -4.96
C ASP A 83 -21.20 -0.26 -4.04
N THR A 84 -21.23 0.00 -2.74
CA THR A 84 -20.49 -0.77 -1.72
C THR A 84 -20.84 -2.25 -1.72
N GLY A 85 -19.88 -3.11 -1.35
CA GLY A 85 -20.08 -4.54 -1.20
C GLY A 85 -19.74 -5.37 -2.45
N GLY A 86 -20.21 -6.62 -2.46
CA GLY A 86 -20.06 -7.54 -3.59
C GLY A 86 -18.61 -7.71 -4.06
N ILE A 87 -18.41 -7.69 -5.38
CA ILE A 87 -17.08 -7.86 -5.99
C ILE A 87 -16.14 -6.67 -5.69
N GLY A 88 -16.68 -5.48 -5.42
CA GLY A 88 -15.89 -4.31 -5.02
C GLY A 88 -15.23 -4.49 -3.64
N ALA A 89 -16.03 -4.90 -2.65
CA ALA A 89 -15.54 -5.22 -1.32
C ALA A 89 -14.51 -6.37 -1.33
N ALA A 90 -14.76 -7.41 -2.13
CA ALA A 90 -13.79 -8.50 -2.32
C ALA A 90 -12.49 -7.99 -2.95
N GLY A 91 -12.59 -7.15 -3.98
CA GLY A 91 -11.43 -6.52 -4.64
C GLY A 91 -10.60 -5.68 -3.68
N ALA A 92 -11.24 -4.94 -2.77
CA ALA A 92 -10.56 -4.14 -1.76
C ALA A 92 -9.72 -5.01 -0.81
N TRP A 93 -10.30 -6.10 -0.28
CA TRP A 93 -9.56 -7.03 0.57
C TRP A 93 -8.44 -7.76 -0.17
N VAL A 94 -8.68 -8.18 -1.42
CA VAL A 94 -7.65 -8.81 -2.27
C VAL A 94 -6.48 -7.86 -2.47
N TRP A 95 -6.76 -6.59 -2.78
CA TRP A 95 -5.71 -5.58 -2.93
C TRP A 95 -4.92 -5.41 -1.63
N LEU A 96 -5.59 -5.23 -0.49
CA LEU A 96 -4.92 -5.00 0.79
C LEU A 96 -4.07 -6.20 1.22
N ALA A 97 -4.62 -7.42 1.17
CA ALA A 97 -3.90 -8.64 1.51
C ALA A 97 -2.67 -8.84 0.62
N ALA A 98 -2.81 -8.61 -0.69
CA ALA A 98 -1.71 -8.66 -1.61
C ALA A 98 -0.63 -7.61 -1.27
N ARG A 99 -0.99 -6.39 -0.84
CA ARG A 99 -0.01 -5.37 -0.45
C ARG A 99 0.76 -5.72 0.82
N VAL A 100 0.11 -6.37 1.78
CA VAL A 100 0.80 -6.91 2.98
C VAL A 100 1.80 -8.00 2.58
N VAL A 101 1.37 -8.98 1.78
CA VAL A 101 2.25 -10.07 1.33
C VAL A 101 3.40 -9.53 0.46
N TYR A 102 3.12 -8.58 -0.43
CA TYR A 102 4.12 -7.94 -1.29
C TYR A 102 5.22 -7.26 -0.47
N LEU A 103 4.85 -6.52 0.58
CA LEU A 103 5.80 -5.88 1.49
C LEU A 103 6.76 -6.90 2.11
N VAL A 104 6.23 -7.99 2.65
CA VAL A 104 7.01 -9.06 3.29
C VAL A 104 7.97 -9.71 2.28
N LEU A 105 7.46 -10.09 1.10
CA LEU A 105 8.27 -10.71 0.04
C LEU A 105 9.36 -9.77 -0.48
N TYR A 106 9.06 -8.47 -0.61
CA TYR A 106 10.03 -7.48 -1.06
C TYR A 106 11.15 -7.31 -0.04
N ALA A 107 10.82 -7.17 1.25
CA ALA A 107 11.80 -7.04 2.32
C ALA A 107 12.71 -8.28 2.39
N ALA A 108 12.12 -9.48 2.29
CA ALA A 108 12.83 -10.76 2.24
C ALA A 108 13.69 -10.93 0.97
N GLY A 109 13.41 -10.17 -0.10
CA GLY A 109 14.14 -10.25 -1.36
C GLY A 109 13.76 -11.46 -2.20
N VAL A 110 12.52 -11.95 -2.08
CA VAL A 110 12.02 -13.11 -2.82
C VAL A 110 11.56 -12.69 -4.21
N PRO A 111 12.30 -13.02 -5.29
CA PRO A 111 11.89 -12.68 -6.65
C PRO A 111 10.71 -13.53 -7.11
N VAL A 112 10.08 -13.16 -8.23
CA VAL A 112 8.94 -13.85 -8.87
C VAL A 112 7.65 -13.83 -8.03
N LEU A 113 7.62 -14.41 -6.84
CA LEU A 113 6.46 -14.42 -5.96
C LEU A 113 5.98 -13.00 -5.66
N ARG A 114 6.90 -12.08 -5.41
CA ARG A 114 6.59 -10.65 -5.27
C ARG A 114 5.81 -10.11 -6.49
N THR A 115 6.23 -10.45 -7.71
CA THR A 115 5.59 -9.98 -8.94
C THR A 115 4.20 -10.61 -9.10
N LEU A 116 4.04 -11.90 -8.78
CA LEU A 116 2.73 -12.54 -8.78
C LEU A 116 1.78 -11.88 -7.77
N THR A 117 2.26 -11.58 -6.56
CA THR A 117 1.47 -10.86 -5.56
C THR A 117 1.09 -9.46 -6.04
N TRP A 118 1.97 -8.76 -6.76
CA TRP A 118 1.63 -7.47 -7.37
C TRP A 118 0.50 -7.61 -8.39
N LEU A 119 0.54 -8.63 -9.26
CA LEU A 119 -0.54 -8.91 -10.22
C LEU A 119 -1.87 -9.19 -9.50
N VAL A 120 -1.85 -9.94 -8.39
CA VAL A 120 -3.04 -10.15 -7.54
C VAL A 120 -3.57 -8.82 -7.00
N SER A 121 -2.69 -7.91 -6.58
CA SER A 121 -3.15 -6.58 -6.14
C SER A 121 -3.83 -5.80 -7.27
N VAL A 122 -3.31 -5.88 -8.50
CA VAL A 122 -3.91 -5.23 -9.67
C VAL A 122 -5.27 -5.84 -9.98
N ALA A 123 -5.41 -7.17 -9.90
CA ALA A 123 -6.70 -7.83 -10.04
C ALA A 123 -7.73 -7.31 -9.02
N GLY A 124 -7.32 -7.07 -7.76
CA GLY A 124 -8.18 -6.43 -6.76
C GLY A 124 -8.68 -5.04 -7.17
N LEU A 125 -7.80 -4.20 -7.76
CA LEU A 125 -8.21 -2.89 -8.30
C LEU A 125 -9.19 -3.04 -9.47
N LEU A 126 -8.95 -4.00 -10.37
CA LEU A 126 -9.84 -4.24 -11.51
C LEU A 126 -11.21 -4.75 -11.07
N MET A 127 -11.29 -5.54 -10.00
CA MET A 127 -12.56 -5.96 -9.39
C MET A 127 -13.34 -4.76 -8.84
N MET A 128 -12.68 -3.85 -8.13
CA MET A 128 -13.29 -2.61 -7.64
C MET A 128 -13.74 -1.71 -8.79
N LEU A 129 -12.91 -1.55 -9.81
CA LEU A 129 -13.24 -0.77 -11.00
C LEU A 129 -14.43 -1.38 -11.75
N PHE A 130 -14.46 -2.69 -11.91
CA PHE A 130 -15.58 -3.39 -12.53
C PHE A 130 -16.89 -3.12 -11.78
N ARG A 131 -16.88 -3.23 -10.44
CA ARG A 131 -18.06 -2.92 -9.62
C ARG A 131 -18.56 -1.48 -9.78
N LEU A 132 -17.64 -0.55 -10.02
CA LEU A 132 -17.97 0.88 -10.17
C LEU A 132 -18.62 1.19 -11.53
N ILE A 133 -18.37 0.39 -12.56
CA ILE A 133 -18.83 0.65 -13.94
C ILE A 133 -19.88 -0.35 -14.46
N ALA A 134 -20.15 -1.41 -13.71
CA ALA A 134 -21.09 -2.49 -14.06
C ALA A 134 -21.97 -2.84 -12.85
#